data_AF-T1UBY4-F1
#
_entry.id   AF-T1UBY4-F1
#
_cell.length_a   1.000
_cell.length_b   1.000
_cell.length_c   1.000
_cell.angle_alpha   90.00
_cell.angle_beta   90.00
_cell.angle_gamma   90.00
#
_symmetry.space_group_name_H-M   'P 1'
#
loop_
_entity.id
_entity.type
_entity.pdbx_description
1 polymer ?
#
loop_
_entity_poly.entity_id
_entity_poly.type
_entity_poly.pdbx_seq_one_letter_code
_entity_poly.pdbx_strand_id
1 'polypeptide(L)'
;MYLIENLKDTLFKEQDKYDVSALELKEFETHERSLSVSELEKDTYEWLLFKDMRKLDSDLEREFLGFINDHKEVLDKKFKEWCVLRNDHFAELKVFCNIKNSPSYARGFEPDFILFAQTHEDEFLGFTCYMEVKGEHLEPSNAWKEEFLEMLENATLKSHNKKLHLKGLPFFTLHNSVVKEKFATAFNQIFKDKEC
;
A
#
# COMPACT_ATOMS: atom_id res chain seq x y z
N MET A 1 -19.75 2.98 -44.73
CA MET A 1 -19.26 3.98 -43.75
C MET A 1 -19.54 3.40 -42.36
N TYR A 2 -18.65 2.53 -41.86
CA TYR A 2 -18.90 1.64 -40.71
C TYR A 2 -18.26 2.12 -39.40
N LEU A 3 -17.77 3.36 -39.34
CA LEU A 3 -17.07 3.87 -38.16
C LEU A 3 -18.03 4.37 -37.06
N ILE A 4 -19.22 4.85 -37.42
CA ILE A 4 -20.12 5.52 -36.47
C ILE A 4 -21.03 4.54 -35.72
N GLU A 5 -21.47 3.43 -36.34
CA GLU A 5 -22.26 2.40 -35.64
C GLU A 5 -21.44 1.68 -34.55
N ASN A 6 -20.19 1.30 -34.85
CA ASN A 6 -19.29 0.70 -33.85
C ASN A 6 -19.00 1.66 -32.68
N LEU A 7 -18.95 2.97 -32.91
CA LEU A 7 -18.76 3.95 -31.84
C LEU A 7 -19.99 4.03 -30.93
N LYS A 8 -21.21 3.93 -31.48
CA LYS A 8 -22.44 3.87 -30.66
C LYS A 8 -22.49 2.57 -29.85
N ASP A 9 -22.20 1.43 -30.45
CA ASP A 9 -22.20 0.15 -29.73
C ASP A 9 -21.09 0.09 -28.66
N THR A 10 -19.99 0.82 -28.84
CA THR A 10 -18.93 0.93 -27.83
C THR A 10 -19.26 1.94 -26.73
N LEU A 11 -20.01 3.01 -27.05
CA LEU A 11 -20.47 4.02 -26.08
C LEU A 11 -21.72 3.57 -25.28
N PHE A 12 -22.53 2.67 -25.84
CA PHE A 12 -23.78 2.16 -25.28
C PHE A 12 -23.72 0.67 -24.90
N LYS A 13 -22.57 0.00 -25.05
CA LYS A 13 -22.30 -1.22 -24.27
C LYS A 13 -22.34 -0.80 -22.82
N GLU A 14 -23.47 -1.10 -22.20
CA GLU A 14 -23.71 -1.03 -20.77
C GLU A 14 -22.40 -1.36 -20.07
N GLN A 15 -21.96 -0.45 -19.20
CA GLN A 15 -20.84 -0.64 -18.29
C GLN A 15 -20.85 -2.11 -17.86
N ASP A 16 -19.92 -2.91 -18.40
CA ASP A 16 -19.65 -4.23 -17.87
C ASP A 16 -19.40 -3.99 -16.38
N LYS A 17 -20.38 -4.35 -15.54
CA LYS A 17 -20.29 -4.17 -14.10
C LYS A 17 -19.11 -5.01 -13.68
N TYR A 18 -17.97 -4.36 -13.44
CA TYR A 18 -16.79 -5.03 -12.91
C TYR A 18 -17.20 -5.72 -11.61
N ASP A 19 -17.21 -7.05 -11.60
CA ASP A 19 -17.39 -7.79 -10.36
C ASP A 19 -16.02 -7.86 -9.69
N VAL A 20 -15.77 -6.96 -8.74
CA VAL A 20 -14.60 -7.05 -7.88
C VAL A 20 -14.92 -8.15 -6.88
N SER A 21 -14.22 -9.28 -7.03
CA SER A 21 -14.31 -10.39 -6.09
C SER A 21 -14.04 -9.90 -4.67
N ALA A 22 -14.59 -10.60 -3.67
CA ALA A 22 -14.21 -10.34 -2.29
C ALA A 22 -12.68 -10.42 -2.16
N LEU A 23 -12.09 -9.63 -1.26
CA LEU A 23 -10.67 -9.73 -0.98
C LEU A 23 -10.39 -11.13 -0.43
N GLU A 24 -9.68 -11.94 -1.22
CA GLU A 24 -9.36 -13.33 -0.88
C GLU A 24 -7.85 -13.47 -0.66
N LEU A 25 -7.50 -14.13 0.45
CA LEU A 25 -6.12 -14.54 0.68
C LEU A 25 -5.79 -15.72 -0.22
N LYS A 26 -4.93 -15.48 -1.21
CA LYS A 26 -4.38 -16.52 -2.07
C LYS A 26 -2.98 -16.87 -1.60
N GLU A 27 -2.76 -18.14 -1.27
CA GLU A 27 -1.41 -18.64 -1.00
C GLU A 27 -0.63 -18.64 -2.31
N PHE A 28 0.54 -18.00 -2.31
CA PHE A 28 1.44 -17.99 -3.46
C PHE A 28 2.52 -19.04 -3.23
N GLU A 29 2.56 -20.08 -4.06
CA GLU A 29 3.70 -21.00 -4.07
C GLU A 29 4.85 -20.33 -4.80
N THR A 30 5.95 -20.07 -4.09
CA THR A 30 7.17 -19.50 -4.66
C THR A 30 7.90 -20.57 -5.48
N HIS A 31 7.35 -20.97 -6.61
CA HIS A 31 8.09 -21.72 -7.61
C HIS A 31 9.04 -20.72 -8.30
N GLU A 32 10.29 -20.71 -7.83
CA GLU A 32 11.46 -20.02 -8.44
C GLU A 32 11.62 -18.50 -8.25
N ARG A 33 10.86 -17.85 -7.36
CA ARG A 33 11.20 -16.48 -6.90
C ARG A 33 11.50 -16.47 -5.41
N SER A 34 12.73 -16.80 -5.06
CA SER A 34 13.29 -16.42 -3.75
C SER A 34 13.66 -14.95 -3.79
N LEU A 35 13.13 -14.13 -2.87
CA LEU A 35 13.73 -12.85 -2.52
C LEU A 35 15.02 -13.18 -1.74
N SER A 36 16.10 -13.52 -2.44
CA SER A 36 17.39 -13.79 -1.80
C SER A 36 17.99 -12.47 -1.33
N VAL A 37 18.04 -12.30 -0.01
CA VAL A 37 18.63 -11.18 0.75
C VAL A 37 20.16 -11.07 0.57
N SER A 38 20.77 -11.79 -0.36
CA SER A 38 22.19 -12.11 -0.35
C SER A 38 23.14 -11.10 -1.00
N GLU A 39 22.68 -9.90 -1.39
CA GLU A 39 23.58 -8.83 -1.83
C GLU A 39 23.34 -7.56 -1.02
N LEU A 40 23.58 -7.70 0.28
CA LEU A 40 23.68 -6.59 1.22
C LEU A 40 24.99 -5.82 0.95
N GLU A 41 25.00 -4.98 -0.10
CA GLU A 41 25.89 -3.84 -0.08
C GLU A 41 25.55 -2.99 1.15
N LYS A 42 26.55 -2.35 1.74
CA LYS A 42 26.45 -1.62 3.00
C LYS A 42 25.65 -0.33 2.76
N ASP A 43 24.34 -0.48 2.80
CA ASP A 43 23.38 0.48 2.27
C ASP A 43 22.48 1.02 3.40
N THR A 44 22.00 2.26 3.32
CA THR A 44 21.53 3.02 4.50
C THR A 44 20.30 2.43 5.21
N TYR A 45 19.43 1.69 4.49
CA TYR A 45 18.21 1.09 5.03
C TYR A 45 18.17 -0.41 4.70
N GLU A 46 18.37 -1.27 5.70
CA GLU A 46 18.36 -2.73 5.53
C GLU A 46 16.95 -3.25 5.21
N TRP A 47 15.91 -2.59 5.75
CA TRP A 47 14.50 -2.95 5.67
C TRP A 47 13.78 -2.60 4.35
N LEU A 48 14.41 -1.82 3.45
CA LEU A 48 13.81 -1.39 2.18
C LEU A 48 14.05 -2.45 1.09
N LEU A 49 13.03 -2.81 0.31
CA LEU A 49 13.16 -3.66 -0.88
C LEU A 49 13.01 -2.83 -2.15
N PHE A 50 13.64 -3.27 -3.25
CA PHE A 50 13.76 -2.54 -4.53
C PHE A 50 14.48 -1.18 -4.39
N LYS A 51 15.78 -1.27 -4.05
CA LYS A 51 16.67 -0.13 -3.73
C LYS A 51 17.30 0.56 -4.94
N ASP A 52 17.28 -0.08 -6.11
CA ASP A 52 18.06 0.33 -7.30
C ASP A 52 17.71 1.72 -7.85
N MET A 53 16.57 2.28 -7.46
CA MET A 53 16.08 3.56 -7.96
C MET A 53 16.33 4.76 -7.02
N ARG A 54 17.07 4.58 -5.92
CA ARG A 54 17.25 5.66 -4.92
C ARG A 54 17.89 6.94 -5.42
N LYS A 55 18.73 6.86 -6.45
CA LYS A 55 19.32 8.06 -7.09
C LYS A 55 18.27 8.95 -7.76
N LEU A 56 17.08 8.40 -8.01
CA LEU A 56 15.93 9.07 -8.63
C LEU A 56 14.87 9.48 -7.61
N ASP A 57 15.12 9.25 -6.31
CA ASP A 57 14.16 9.62 -5.27
C ASP A 57 13.93 11.13 -5.26
N SER A 58 12.66 11.50 -5.31
CA SER A 58 12.22 12.85 -5.00
C SER A 58 12.57 13.21 -3.55
N ASP A 59 12.71 14.49 -3.25
CA ASP A 59 12.96 14.96 -1.87
C ASP A 59 11.87 14.46 -0.90
N LEU A 60 10.65 14.30 -1.40
CA LEU A 60 9.50 13.77 -0.67
C LEU A 60 9.68 12.28 -0.31
N GLU A 61 10.10 11.44 -1.27
CA GLU A 61 10.39 10.03 -0.99
C GLU A 61 11.55 9.89 -0.01
N ARG A 62 12.59 10.73 -0.13
CA ARG A 62 13.72 10.72 0.82
C ARG A 62 13.27 11.06 2.23
N GLU A 63 12.40 12.05 2.40
CA GLU A 63 11.86 12.40 3.72
C GLU A 63 10.96 11.29 4.27
N PHE A 64 10.15 10.63 3.43
CA PHE A 64 9.37 9.46 3.83
C PHE A 64 10.26 8.32 4.34
N LEU A 65 11.32 7.97 3.59
CA LEU A 65 12.26 6.94 4.01
C LEU A 65 13.00 7.32 5.31
N GLY A 66 13.35 8.60 5.47
CA GLY A 66 13.88 9.15 6.72
C GLY A 66 12.90 8.97 7.88
N PHE A 67 11.63 9.33 7.69
CA PHE A 67 10.59 9.16 8.70
C PHE A 67 10.45 7.70 9.14
N ILE A 68 10.39 6.75 8.19
CA ILE A 68 10.30 5.32 8.53
C ILE A 68 11.55 4.86 9.29
N ASN A 69 12.73 5.30 8.88
CA ASN A 69 13.96 4.95 9.58
C ASN A 69 14.01 5.50 11.01
N ASP A 70 13.55 6.74 11.22
CA ASP A 70 13.50 7.38 12.53
C ASP A 70 12.50 6.69 13.48
N HIS A 71 11.48 6.04 12.92
CA HIS A 71 10.44 5.33 13.67
C HIS A 71 10.59 3.80 13.62
N LYS A 72 11.70 3.28 13.09
CA LYS A 72 11.89 1.84 12.90
C LYS A 72 11.76 1.04 14.19
N GLU A 73 12.17 1.60 15.33
CA GLU A 73 12.03 0.95 16.64
C GLU A 73 10.57 0.69 17.03
N VAL A 74 9.62 1.48 16.52
CA VAL A 74 8.18 1.24 16.72
C VAL A 74 7.75 -0.01 15.96
N LEU A 75 8.24 -0.18 14.73
CA LEU A 75 7.97 -1.34 13.89
C LEU A 75 8.67 -2.59 14.45
N ASP A 76 9.92 -2.48 14.88
CA ASP A 76 10.71 -3.56 15.49
C ASP A 76 10.08 -4.10 16.78
N LYS A 77 9.38 -3.26 17.54
CA LYS A 77 8.63 -3.69 18.74
C LYS A 77 7.36 -4.45 18.36
N LYS A 78 6.59 -3.89 17.43
CA LYS A 78 5.28 -4.45 17.04
C LYS A 78 5.37 -5.76 16.27
N PHE A 79 6.40 -5.91 15.44
CA PHE A 79 6.50 -7.00 14.49
C PHE A 79 7.74 -7.85 14.75
N LYS A 80 7.64 -9.15 14.45
CA LYS A 80 8.77 -10.07 14.53
C LYS A 80 9.76 -9.79 13.40
N GLU A 81 9.23 -9.62 12.19
CA GLU A 81 9.98 -9.26 10.99
C GLU A 81 9.12 -8.31 10.15
N TRP A 82 9.76 -7.33 9.51
CA TRP A 82 9.08 -6.41 8.60
C TRP A 82 10.02 -5.91 7.52
N CYS A 83 9.45 -5.49 6.39
CA CYS A 83 10.15 -4.80 5.33
C CYS A 83 9.19 -3.81 4.65
N VAL A 84 9.75 -2.84 3.94
CA VAL A 84 8.98 -1.93 3.08
C VAL A 84 9.40 -2.15 1.64
N LEU A 85 8.44 -2.45 0.80
CA LEU A 85 8.60 -2.54 -0.65
C LEU A 85 8.30 -1.19 -1.28
N ARG A 86 9.24 -0.64 -2.05
CA ARG A 86 8.94 0.45 -2.99
C ARG A 86 8.27 -0.13 -4.23
N ASN A 87 7.11 0.40 -4.58
CA ASN A 87 6.37 -0.02 -5.76
C ASN A 87 6.53 0.99 -6.89
N ASP A 88 7.42 0.69 -7.84
CA ASP A 88 7.64 1.47 -9.04
C ASP A 88 6.70 1.02 -10.17
N HIS A 89 5.39 1.23 -9.98
CA HIS A 89 4.34 0.89 -10.95
C HIS A 89 4.22 -0.60 -11.33
N PHE A 90 4.60 -1.52 -10.44
CA PHE A 90 4.38 -2.95 -10.65
C PHE A 90 2.88 -3.25 -10.63
N ALA A 91 2.33 -3.68 -11.77
CA ALA A 91 0.90 -3.94 -11.92
C ALA A 91 0.41 -5.07 -10.99
N GLU A 92 1.29 -5.98 -10.60
CA GLU A 92 1.04 -7.09 -9.68
C GLU A 92 0.77 -6.63 -8.24
N LEU A 93 1.21 -5.41 -7.88
CA LEU A 93 1.01 -4.82 -6.55
C LEU A 93 -0.18 -3.88 -6.49
N LYS A 94 -0.90 -3.74 -7.62
CA LYS A 94 -2.12 -2.94 -7.71
C LYS A 94 -3.24 -3.55 -6.88
N VAL A 95 -3.84 -2.74 -6.02
CA VAL A 95 -5.01 -3.12 -5.22
C VAL A 95 -6.26 -2.50 -5.84
N PHE A 96 -7.36 -3.24 -5.90
CA PHE A 96 -8.60 -2.75 -6.47
C PHE A 96 -9.58 -2.35 -5.38
N CYS A 97 -10.16 -1.17 -5.53
CA CYS A 97 -11.17 -0.65 -4.61
C CYS A 97 -12.44 -1.50 -4.67
N ASN A 98 -12.87 -2.03 -3.52
CA ASN A 98 -14.06 -2.88 -3.39
C ASN A 98 -15.26 -2.17 -2.74
N ILE A 99 -15.21 -0.83 -2.65
CA ILE A 99 -16.26 -0.01 -2.05
C ILE A 99 -17.47 -0.01 -2.95
N LYS A 100 -18.44 -0.90 -2.69
CA LYS A 100 -19.67 -1.00 -3.49
C LYS A 100 -20.40 0.35 -3.48
N ASN A 101 -20.89 0.77 -4.64
CA ASN A 101 -21.59 2.04 -4.87
C ASN A 101 -20.71 3.31 -4.72
N SER A 102 -19.38 3.20 -4.61
CA SER A 102 -18.46 4.33 -4.77
C SER A 102 -18.17 4.57 -6.26
N PRO A 103 -17.99 5.82 -6.72
CA PRO A 103 -17.48 6.11 -8.06
C PRO A 103 -16.07 5.54 -8.31
N SER A 104 -15.39 5.10 -7.25
CA SER A 104 -14.05 4.52 -7.29
C SER A 104 -14.06 3.00 -7.20
N TYR A 105 -15.22 2.35 -7.21
CA TYR A 105 -15.34 0.89 -7.26
C TYR A 105 -14.60 0.32 -8.48
N ALA A 106 -13.89 -0.78 -8.30
CA ALA A 106 -13.01 -1.42 -9.29
C ALA A 106 -11.84 -0.54 -9.79
N ARG A 107 -11.63 0.64 -9.21
CA ARG A 107 -10.47 1.47 -9.56
C ARG A 107 -9.20 0.88 -8.96
N GLY A 108 -8.17 0.76 -9.80
CA GLY A 108 -6.85 0.29 -9.40
C GLY A 108 -6.07 1.37 -8.65
N PHE A 109 -5.52 0.99 -7.50
CA PHE A 109 -4.64 1.78 -6.67
C PHE A 109 -3.23 1.17 -6.72
N GLU A 110 -2.27 1.96 -7.18
CA GLU A 110 -0.85 1.64 -7.11
C GLU A 110 -0.27 2.47 -5.94
N PRO A 111 0.00 1.86 -4.78
CA PRO A 111 0.67 2.54 -3.67
C PRO A 111 2.13 2.82 -4.03
N ASP A 112 2.76 3.85 -3.47
CA ASP A 112 4.20 4.08 -3.67
C ASP A 112 5.04 3.13 -2.80
N PHE A 113 4.54 2.82 -1.60
CA PHE A 113 5.21 1.93 -0.65
C PHE A 113 4.24 0.95 0.00
N ILE A 114 4.72 -0.27 0.25
CA ILE A 114 3.95 -1.33 0.90
C ILE A 114 4.79 -1.93 2.02
N LEU A 115 4.33 -1.82 3.27
CA LEU A 115 4.94 -2.52 4.39
C LEU A 115 4.36 -3.92 4.49
N PHE A 116 5.24 -4.91 4.56
CA PHE A 116 4.92 -6.30 4.84
C PHE A 116 5.51 -6.68 6.20
N ALA A 117 4.71 -7.27 7.08
CA ALA A 117 5.17 -7.67 8.40
C ALA A 117 4.58 -8.99 8.90
N GLN A 118 5.43 -9.74 9.60
CA GLN A 118 5.07 -10.88 10.42
C GLN A 118 4.75 -10.40 11.84
N THR A 119 3.59 -10.77 12.35
CA THR A 119 3.19 -10.51 13.74
C THR A 119 3.91 -11.48 14.68
N HIS A 120 3.98 -11.16 15.98
CA HIS A 120 4.54 -12.09 16.97
C HIS A 120 3.65 -13.33 17.21
N GLU A 121 2.36 -13.24 16.85
CA GLU A 121 1.37 -14.30 17.05
C GLU A 121 1.37 -15.34 15.92
N ASP A 122 1.79 -14.94 14.71
CA ASP A 122 1.65 -15.75 13.50
C ASP A 122 3.00 -16.14 12.89
N GLU A 123 3.11 -17.37 12.39
CA GLU A 123 4.28 -17.82 11.62
C GLU A 123 4.30 -17.33 10.16
N PHE A 124 3.26 -16.60 9.74
CA PHE A 124 3.08 -16.11 8.37
C PHE A 124 2.96 -14.58 8.33
N LEU A 125 2.93 -14.02 7.12
CA LEU A 125 2.67 -12.60 6.88
C LEU A 125 1.26 -12.23 7.37
N GLY A 126 1.19 -11.68 8.58
CA GLY A 126 -0.07 -11.31 9.24
C GLY A 126 -0.48 -9.86 9.06
N PHE A 127 0.38 -9.02 8.46
CA PHE A 127 0.13 -7.59 8.35
C PHE A 127 0.67 -6.97 7.04
N THR A 128 -0.13 -6.09 6.42
CA THR A 128 0.26 -5.27 5.28
C THR A 128 -0.27 -3.86 5.43
N CYS A 129 0.58 -2.85 5.18
CA CYS A 129 0.17 -1.45 5.17
C CYS A 129 0.55 -0.74 3.87
N TYR A 130 -0.42 -0.08 3.25
CA TYR A 130 -0.28 0.68 2.02
C TYR A 130 -0.02 2.16 2.32
N MET A 131 0.94 2.74 1.61
CA MET A 131 1.42 4.09 1.86
C MET A 131 1.64 4.81 0.52
N GLU A 132 1.33 6.09 0.49
CA GLU A 132 1.50 6.95 -0.68
C GLU A 132 2.11 8.28 -0.25
N VAL A 133 3.11 8.71 -1.00
CA VAL A 133 3.76 10.01 -0.87
C VAL A 133 3.13 10.98 -1.88
N LYS A 134 2.69 12.14 -1.40
CA LYS A 134 2.08 13.18 -2.25
C LYS A 134 2.78 14.53 -2.11
N GLY A 135 2.97 15.20 -3.25
CA GLY A 135 3.30 16.62 -3.29
C GLY A 135 2.16 17.51 -2.80
N GLU A 136 2.42 18.80 -2.61
CA GLU A 136 1.50 19.76 -1.95
C GLU A 136 0.10 19.87 -2.58
N HIS A 137 -0.02 19.61 -3.87
CA HIS A 137 -1.28 19.73 -4.60
C HIS A 137 -1.99 18.39 -4.68
N LEU A 138 -2.96 18.22 -3.77
CA LEU A 138 -3.98 17.19 -3.85
C LEU A 138 -4.88 17.47 -5.06
N GLU A 139 -4.54 16.89 -6.20
CA GLU A 139 -5.46 16.85 -7.34
C GLU A 139 -6.79 16.23 -6.88
N PRO A 140 -7.96 16.83 -7.21
CA PRO A 140 -9.26 16.28 -6.86
C PRO A 140 -9.43 14.82 -7.30
N SER A 141 -8.72 14.41 -8.36
CA SER A 141 -8.67 13.03 -8.86
C SER A 141 -8.03 12.02 -7.89
N ASN A 142 -7.35 12.48 -6.83
CA ASN A 142 -6.70 11.66 -5.82
C ASN A 142 -7.52 11.51 -4.53
N ALA A 143 -8.61 12.27 -4.33
CA ALA A 143 -9.39 12.24 -3.08
C ALA A 143 -9.86 10.82 -2.70
N TRP A 144 -10.30 10.04 -3.70
CA TRP A 144 -10.74 8.67 -3.47
C TRP A 144 -9.64 7.72 -2.96
N LYS A 145 -8.36 8.01 -3.24
CA LYS A 145 -7.24 7.18 -2.76
C LYS A 145 -7.12 7.32 -1.24
N GLU A 146 -7.37 8.51 -0.70
CA GLU A 146 -7.37 8.73 0.76
C GLU A 146 -8.53 7.98 1.42
N GLU A 147 -9.73 8.08 0.85
CA GLU A 147 -10.90 7.29 1.31
C GLU A 147 -10.62 5.77 1.24
N PHE A 148 -9.95 5.32 0.18
CA PHE A 148 -9.59 3.92 0.02
C PHE A 148 -8.57 3.46 1.09
N LEU A 149 -7.55 4.27 1.37
CA LEU A 149 -6.55 3.99 2.42
C LEU A 149 -7.21 3.96 3.81
N GLU A 150 -8.12 4.89 4.10
CA GLU A 150 -8.89 4.90 5.36
C GLU A 150 -9.78 3.65 5.48
N MET A 151 -10.39 3.19 4.39
CA MET A 151 -11.17 1.96 4.41
C MET A 151 -10.32 0.70 4.66
N LEU A 152 -9.08 0.67 4.18
CA LEU A 152 -8.17 -0.43 4.45
C LEU A 152 -7.81 -0.51 5.93
N GLU A 153 -7.89 0.57 6.71
CA GLU A 153 -7.59 0.56 8.15
C GLU A 153 -8.41 -0.50 8.92
N ASN A 154 -9.65 -0.77 8.50
CA ASN A 154 -10.53 -1.72 9.18
C ASN A 154 -10.63 -3.08 8.46
N ALA A 155 -9.87 -3.27 7.37
CA ALA A 155 -9.94 -4.48 6.57
C ALA A 155 -9.09 -5.60 7.20
N THR A 156 -9.68 -6.79 7.27
CA THR A 156 -8.99 -8.01 7.68
C THR A 156 -9.42 -9.14 6.78
N LEU A 157 -8.46 -9.80 6.15
CA LEU A 157 -8.71 -10.98 5.33
C LEU A 157 -8.50 -12.23 6.19
N LYS A 158 -9.39 -13.19 6.03
CA LYS A 158 -9.31 -14.48 6.72
C LYS A 158 -9.40 -15.59 5.70
N SER A 159 -8.48 -16.54 5.78
CA SER A 159 -8.54 -17.79 5.02
C SER A 159 -8.03 -18.91 5.92
N HIS A 160 -8.86 -19.93 6.13
CA HIS A 160 -8.58 -21.01 7.07
C HIS A 160 -8.19 -20.45 8.46
N ASN A 161 -7.01 -20.80 8.95
CA ASN A 161 -6.45 -20.33 10.23
C ASN A 161 -5.55 -19.09 10.08
N LYS A 162 -5.48 -18.49 8.88
CA LYS A 162 -4.65 -17.32 8.59
C LYS A 162 -5.48 -16.06 8.59
N LYS A 163 -4.91 -15.00 9.17
CA LYS A 163 -5.53 -13.67 9.27
C LYS A 163 -4.52 -12.63 8.81
N LEU A 164 -4.88 -11.87 7.78
CA LEU A 164 -4.07 -10.76 7.28
C LEU A 164 -4.77 -9.45 7.62
N HIS A 165 -4.10 -8.62 8.40
CA HIS A 165 -4.48 -7.25 8.65
C HIS A 165 -4.04 -6.37 7.49
N LEU A 166 -4.99 -5.71 6.83
CA LEU A 166 -4.69 -4.65 5.88
C LEU A 166 -4.81 -3.32 6.61
N LYS A 167 -3.97 -2.36 6.24
CA LYS A 167 -4.00 -0.97 6.73
C LYS A 167 -3.65 -0.01 5.61
N GLY A 168 -4.16 1.21 5.68
CA GLY A 168 -3.67 2.34 4.89
C GLY A 168 -3.26 3.47 5.81
N LEU A 169 -2.21 4.20 5.47
CA LEU A 169 -1.90 5.47 6.10
C LEU A 169 -2.49 6.63 5.27
N PRO A 170 -2.78 7.78 5.89
CA PRO A 170 -2.96 9.04 5.16
C PRO A 170 -1.76 9.33 4.25
N PHE A 171 -1.89 10.28 3.34
CA PHE A 171 -0.75 10.67 2.50
C PHE A 171 0.38 11.28 3.32
N PHE A 172 1.61 10.91 2.97
CA PHE A 172 2.80 11.57 3.46
C PHE A 172 3.10 12.81 2.59
N THR A 173 3.38 13.96 3.20
CA THR A 173 3.62 15.23 2.49
C THR A 173 4.73 16.06 3.17
N LEU A 174 5.40 16.96 2.45
CA LEU A 174 6.54 17.76 2.96
C LEU A 174 6.19 19.09 3.65
N HIS A 175 5.10 19.76 3.27
CA HIS A 175 4.95 21.19 3.58
C HIS A 175 3.72 21.55 4.41
N ASN A 176 2.77 20.63 4.53
CA ASN A 176 1.59 20.85 5.35
C ASN A 176 1.80 20.21 6.73
N SER A 177 2.10 21.03 7.74
CA SER A 177 2.36 20.58 9.11
C SER A 177 1.18 19.80 9.71
N VAL A 178 -0.06 20.17 9.37
CA VAL A 178 -1.27 19.49 9.84
C VAL A 178 -1.39 18.10 9.22
N VAL A 179 -1.11 17.97 7.92
CA VAL A 179 -1.14 16.66 7.23
C VAL A 179 0.02 15.78 7.70
N LYS A 180 1.21 16.35 7.93
CA LYS A 180 2.33 15.64 8.55
C LYS A 180 1.97 15.09 9.93
N GLU A 181 1.30 15.89 10.75
CA GLU A 181 0.83 15.46 12.06
C GLU A 181 -0.26 14.38 11.96
N LYS A 182 -1.19 14.48 10.99
CA LYS A 182 -2.19 13.43 10.69
C LYS A 182 -1.49 12.11 10.36
N PHE A 183 -0.47 12.14 9.50
CA PHE A 183 0.31 10.96 9.14
C PHE A 183 1.02 10.35 10.36
N ALA A 184 1.77 11.17 11.11
CA ALA A 184 2.51 10.70 12.28
C ALA A 184 1.59 10.15 13.37
N THR A 185 0.41 10.76 13.55
CA THR A 185 -0.62 10.28 14.48
C THR A 185 -1.18 8.94 14.04
N ALA A 186 -1.57 8.80 12.77
CA ALA A 186 -2.08 7.54 12.22
C ALA A 186 -1.02 6.43 12.27
N PHE A 187 0.24 6.75 11.95
CA PHE A 187 1.37 5.83 12.08
C PHE A 187 1.48 5.32 13.52
N ASN A 188 1.49 6.23 14.50
CA ASN A 188 1.56 5.83 15.90
C ASN A 188 0.34 5.04 16.37
N GLN A 189 -0.87 5.38 15.93
CA GLN A 189 -2.08 4.64 16.29
C GLN A 189 -2.09 3.22 15.72
N ILE A 190 -1.58 3.06 14.51
CA ILE A 190 -1.50 1.75 13.85
C ILE A 190 -0.36 0.92 14.42
N PHE A 191 0.81 1.53 14.69
CA PHE A 191 2.05 0.81 14.97
C PHE A 191 2.55 0.85 16.41
N LYS A 192 2.12 1.78 17.26
CA LYS A 192 2.45 1.65 18.69
C LYS A 192 1.64 0.52 19.28
N ASP A 193 2.30 -0.31 20.08
CA ASP A 193 1.60 -1.30 20.88
C ASP A 193 0.55 -0.59 21.74
N LYS A 194 -0.64 -1.17 21.80
CA LYS A 194 -1.49 -0.89 22.96
C LYS A 194 -0.77 -1.56 24.12
N GLU A 195 -0.19 -0.78 25.02
CA GLU A 195 0.15 -1.33 26.35
C GLU A 195 -1.09 -2.09 26.84
N CYS A 196 -0.91 -3.38 27.07
CA CYS A 196 -1.95 -4.27 27.61
C CYS A 196 -2.45 -3.76 28.97
#